data_AF-A0A5C9EJP2-F1
#
_entry.id   AF-A0A5C9EJP2-F1
#
_cell.length_a   1.000
_cell.length_b   1.000
_cell.length_c   1.000
_cell.angle_alpha   90.00
_cell.angle_beta   90.00
_cell.angle_gamma   90.00
#
_symmetry.space_group_name_H-M   'P 1'
#
loop_
_entity.id
_entity.type
_entity.pdbx_description
1 polymer ?
#
loop_
_entity_poly.entity_id
_entity_poly.type
_entity_poly.pdbx_seq_one_letter_code
_entity_poly.pdbx_strand_id
1 'polypeptide(L)' 'MTKVLECPKCQARIHGRTIEEVMENYLDHCKALESHHQPNEEEKEKLISNIMELH' A
#
# COMPACT_ATOMS: atom_id res chain seq x y z
N MET A 1 -8.62 -14.78 -2.15
CA MET A 1 -9.01 -13.57 -1.40
C MET A 1 -8.16 -12.42 -1.93
N THR A 2 -8.77 -11.30 -2.29
CA THR A 2 -8.05 -10.12 -2.80
C THR A 2 -7.66 -9.25 -1.62
N LYS A 3 -6.38 -8.86 -1.53
CA LYS A 3 -5.85 -7.96 -0.52
C LYS A 3 -6.03 -6.51 -0.98
N VAL A 4 -6.27 -5.62 -0.02
CA VAL A 4 -6.50 -4.19 -0.25
C VAL A 4 -5.68 -3.38 0.71
N LEU A 5 -5.07 -2.31 0.19
CA LEU A 5 -4.49 -1.22 0.97
C LEU A 5 -5.14 0.09 0.55
N GLU A 6 -5.61 0.87 1.51
CA GLU A 6 -6.04 2.25 1.24
C GLU A 6 -4.87 3.19 1.52
N CYS A 7 -4.51 4.01 0.53
CA CYS A 7 -3.46 4.99 0.70
C CYS A 7 -3.90 6.06 1.71
N PRO A 8 -3.18 6.30 2.82
CA PRO A 8 -3.61 7.24 3.85
C PRO A 8 -3.59 8.70 3.41
N LYS A 9 -2.95 9.02 2.27
CA LYS A 9 -2.81 10.38 1.74
C LYS A 9 -3.90 10.76 0.73
N CYS A 10 -4.21 9.87 -0.20
CA CYS A 10 -5.19 10.13 -1.28
C CYS A 10 -6.43 9.23 -1.21
N GLN A 11 -6.49 8.33 -0.23
CA GLN A 11 -7.54 7.32 -0.08
C GLN A 11 -7.70 6.40 -1.31
N ALA A 12 -6.67 6.30 -2.15
CA ALA A 12 -6.65 5.37 -3.26
C ALA A 12 -6.65 3.94 -2.74
N ARG A 13 -7.56 3.12 -3.24
CA ARG A 13 -7.64 1.70 -2.91
C ARG A 13 -6.77 0.92 -3.89
N ILE A 14 -5.73 0.31 -3.35
CA ILE A 14 -4.75 -0.48 -4.08
C ILE A 14 -5.05 -1.95 -3.81
N HIS A 15 -5.22 -2.70 -4.89
CA HIS A 15 -5.62 -4.10 -4.84
C HIS A 15 -4.46 -4.99 -5.29
N GLY A 16 -4.43 -6.22 -4.77
CA GLY A 16 -3.47 -7.22 -5.19
C GLY A 16 -3.81 -8.60 -4.66
N ARG A 17 -3.21 -9.63 -5.27
CA ARG A 17 -3.39 -11.03 -4.84
C ARG A 17 -2.51 -11.40 -3.66
N THR A 18 -1.34 -10.77 -3.54
CA THR A 18 -0.40 -10.94 -2.43
C THR A 18 -0.11 -9.61 -1.76
N ILE A 19 0.49 -9.64 -0.56
CA ILE A 19 0.91 -8.42 0.15
C ILE A 19 1.97 -7.70 -0.67
N GLU A 20 2.92 -8.45 -1.25
CA GLU A 20 3.97 -7.93 -2.12
C GLU A 20 3.38 -7.19 -3.31
N GLU A 21 2.40 -7.79 -4.01
CA GLU A 21 1.73 -7.17 -5.15
C GLU A 21 1.00 -5.87 -4.76
N VAL A 22 0.33 -5.84 -3.59
CA VAL A 22 -0.30 -4.62 -3.06
C VAL A 22 0.74 -3.54 -2.74
N MET A 23 1.88 -3.92 -2.18
CA MET A 23 2.95 -2.98 -1.83
C MET A 23 3.65 -2.40 -3.04
N GLU A 24 3.95 -3.24 -4.04
CA GLU A 24 4.51 -2.78 -5.31
C GLU A 24 3.54 -1.79 -5.98
N ASN A 25 2.26 -2.15 -6.08
CA ASN A 25 1.23 -1.28 -6.64
C ASN A 25 1.08 0.04 -5.84
N TYR A 26 1.23 -0.01 -4.51
CA TYR A 26 1.21 1.19 -3.66
C TYR A 26 2.41 2.09 -3.93
N LEU A 27 3.61 1.53 -4.03
CA LEU A 27 4.82 2.28 -4.30
C LEU A 27 4.80 2.91 -5.70
N ASP A 28 4.34 2.17 -6.71
CA ASP A 28 4.15 2.71 -8.06
C ASP A 28 3.09 3.81 -8.08
N HIS A 29 1.99 3.64 -7.35
CA HIS A 29 0.97 4.67 -7.20
C HIS A 29 1.55 5.96 -6.58
N CYS A 30 2.28 5.85 -5.48
CA CYS A 30 2.91 7.00 -4.82
C CYS A 30 3.97 7.65 -5.71
N LYS A 31 4.76 6.85 -6.44
CA LYS A 31 5.77 7.35 -7.37
C LYS A 31 5.15 8.11 -8.55
N ALA A 32 4.06 7.61 -9.11
CA ALA A 32 3.34 8.24 -10.22
C ALA A 32 2.75 9.61 -9.85
N LEU A 33 2.48 9.85 -8.56
CA LEU A 33 1.93 11.11 -8.09
C LEU A 33 2.98 12.19 -7.83
N GLU A 34 4.29 11.85 -7.87
CA GLU A 34 5.50 12.68 -7.60
C GLU A 34 5.53 13.43 -6.24
N SER A 35 4.38 13.69 -5.63
CA SER A 35 4.15 14.40 -4.39
C SER A 35 3.79 13.45 -3.23
N HIS A 36 3.55 12.18 -3.51
CA HIS A 36 3.24 11.19 -2.49
C HIS A 36 4.52 10.61 -1.91
N HIS A 37 4.67 10.78 -0.60
CA HIS A 37 5.78 10.27 0.21
C HIS A 37 6.01 8.77 -0.04
N GLN A 38 7.26 8.39 -0.27
CA GLN A 38 7.66 6.98 -0.27
C GLN A 38 7.78 6.52 1.18
N PRO A 39 6.98 5.53 1.62
CA PRO A 39 7.05 5.03 2.99
C PRO A 39 8.43 4.43 3.25
N ASN A 40 8.99 4.76 4.41
CA ASN A 40 10.21 4.12 4.92
C ASN A 40 9.91 2.67 5.37
N GLU A 41 10.93 1.94 5.84
CA GLU A 41 10.76 0.53 6.25
C GLU A 41 9.74 0.36 7.38
N GLU A 42 9.75 1.24 8.39
CA GLU A 42 8.78 1.18 9.51
C GLU A 42 7.34 1.42 9.02
N GLU A 43 7.15 2.38 8.11
CA GLU A 43 5.83 2.65 7.52
C GLU A 43 5.36 1.50 6.64
N LYS A 44 6.27 0.85 5.89
CA LYS A 44 5.94 -0.35 5.12
C LYS A 44 5.45 -1.48 6.03
N GLU A 45 6.10 -1.73 7.16
CA GLU A 45 5.66 -2.76 8.11
C GLU A 45 4.26 -2.47 8.67
N LYS A 46 3.95 -1.21 8.99
CA LYS A 46 2.59 -0.81 9.42
C LYS A 46 1.55 -1.02 8.31
N LEU A 47 1.89 -0.65 7.07
CA LEU A 47 1.01 -0.86 5.92
C LEU A 47 0.79 -2.37 5.66
N ILE A 48 1.82 -3.20 5.85
CA ILE A 48 1.72 -4.67 5.73
C ILE A 48 0.79 -5.21 6.82
N SER A 49 0.96 -4.77 8.07
CA SER A 49 0.08 -5.15 9.18
C SER A 49 -1.39 -4.83 8.87
N ASN A 50 -1.68 -3.63 8.37
CA ASN A 50 -3.04 -3.22 7.99
C ASN A 50 -3.64 -4.14 6.90
N ILE A 51 -2.84 -4.56 5.91
CA ILE A 51 -3.29 -5.51 4.88
C ILE A 51 -3.56 -6.90 5.46
N MET A 52 -2.79 -7.30 6.48
CA MET A 52 -2.96 -8.59 7.16
C MET A 52 -4.17 -8.60 8.11
N GLU A 53 -4.49 -7.48 8.76
CA GLU A 53 -5.66 -7.34 9.63
C GLU A 53 -7.00 -7.26 8.86
N LEU A 54 -6.97 -6.92 7.56
CA LEU A 54 -8.14 -6.91 6.68
C LEU A 54 -8.62 -8.31 6.25
N HIS A 55 -8.14 -9.40 6.87
CA HIS A 55 -8.49 -10.81 6.61
C HIS A 55 -9.23 -11.44 7.80
#